data_AF-A0A0B7A5Q7-F1
#
_entry.id   AF-A0A0B7A5Q7-F1
#
_cell.length_a   1.000
_cell.length_b   1.000
_cell.length_c   1.000
_cell.angle_alpha   90.00
_cell.angle_beta   90.00
_cell.angle_gamma   90.00
#
_symmetry.space_group_name_H-M   'P 1'
#
loop_
_entity.id
_entity.type
_entity.pdbx_description
1 polymer ?
#
loop_
_entity_poly.entity_id
_entity_poly.type
_entity_poly.pdbx_seq_one_letter_code
_entity_poly.pdbx_strand_id
1 'polypeptide(L)'
;KVLAAQNSGYVAAIVHNFPGNNSEADMQSCANGSLVNIPSTFVGYSDGMELRQFNYTHRKYIIKIVEDDTELKLFLWPFAVVV
;
A
#
# COMPACT_ATOMS: atom_id res chain seq x y z
N LYS A 1 -0.57 6.70 10.24
CA LYS A 1 0.67 6.40 9.47
C LYS A 1 0.55 6.87 8.03
N VAL A 2 -0.43 6.36 7.27
CA VAL A 2 -0.64 6.76 5.86
C VAL A 2 -0.91 8.26 5.71
N LEU A 3 -1.82 8.85 6.49
CA LEU A 3 -2.09 10.30 6.45
C LEU A 3 -0.85 11.15 6.76
N ALA A 4 0.02 10.69 7.66
CA ALA A 4 1.27 11.39 7.98
C ALA A 4 2.27 11.34 6.80
N ALA A 5 2.34 10.20 6.09
CA ALA A 5 3.13 10.07 4.88
C ALA A 5 2.58 10.98 3.77
N GLN A 6 1.27 11.01 3.56
CA GLN A 6 0.63 11.96 2.63
C GLN A 6 0.99 13.42 2.95
N ASN A 7 0.85 13.83 4.21
CA ASN A 7 1.16 15.20 4.64
C ASN A 7 2.66 15.53 4.52
N SER A 8 3.51 14.52 4.43
CA SER A 8 4.95 14.65 4.17
C SER A 8 5.30 14.65 2.67
N GLY A 9 4.31 14.63 1.78
CA GLY A 9 4.48 14.70 0.33
C GLY A 9 4.77 13.36 -0.37
N TYR A 10 4.61 12.22 0.33
CA TYR A 10 4.72 10.91 -0.32
C TYR A 10 3.50 10.63 -1.20
N VAL A 11 3.72 9.99 -2.35
CA VAL A 11 2.68 9.65 -3.34
C VAL A 11 2.05 8.27 -3.14
N ALA A 12 2.61 7.46 -2.24
CA ALA A 12 2.12 6.15 -1.85
C ALA A 12 2.70 5.75 -0.48
N ALA A 13 2.07 4.80 0.22
CA ALA A 13 2.58 4.29 1.49
C ALA A 13 2.43 2.76 1.60
N ILE A 14 3.50 2.09 2.02
CA ILE A 14 3.47 0.69 2.43
C ILE A 14 3.67 0.66 3.95
N VAL A 15 2.72 0.09 4.68
CA VAL A 15 2.75 0.05 6.14
C VAL A 15 2.97 -1.39 6.60
N HIS A 16 4.09 -1.64 7.26
CA HIS A 16 4.34 -2.95 7.86
C HIS A 16 3.77 -3.03 9.28
N ASN A 17 3.48 -4.26 9.70
CA ASN A 17 3.00 -4.57 11.04
C ASN A 17 4.08 -4.36 12.12
N PHE A 18 3.69 -4.46 13.39
CA PHE A 18 4.60 -4.30 14.53
C PHE A 18 5.63 -5.44 14.62
N PRO A 19 6.78 -5.22 15.29
CA PRO A 19 7.87 -6.20 15.33
C PRO A 19 7.43 -7.60 15.74
N GLY A 20 7.81 -8.58 14.93
CA GLY A 20 7.50 -10.01 15.16
C GLY A 20 6.12 -10.46 14.66
N ASN A 21 5.28 -9.57 14.14
CA ASN A 21 3.98 -9.95 13.58
C ASN A 21 4.01 -10.00 12.05
N ASN A 22 3.96 -11.21 11.49
CA ASN A 22 3.96 -11.43 10.04
C ASN A 22 2.57 -11.47 9.41
N SER A 23 1.50 -11.37 10.21
CA SER A 23 0.16 -11.25 9.65
C SER A 23 0.03 -9.90 8.96
N GLU A 24 -0.62 -9.92 7.80
CA GLU A 24 -1.12 -8.71 7.18
C GLU A 24 -2.00 -7.98 8.19
N ALA A 25 -1.77 -6.67 8.33
CA ALA A 25 -2.58 -5.86 9.20
C ALA A 25 -3.85 -5.47 8.43
N ASP A 26 -5.01 -5.91 8.92
CA ASP A 26 -6.29 -5.48 8.38
C ASP A 26 -6.40 -3.96 8.49
N MET A 27 -6.61 -3.32 7.33
CA MET A 27 -6.84 -1.88 7.29
C MET A 27 -8.26 -1.61 7.78
N GLN A 28 -8.38 -1.27 9.06
CA GLN A 28 -9.66 -0.84 9.60
C GLN A 28 -9.92 0.63 9.24
N SER A 29 -11.16 0.91 8.85
CA SER A 29 -11.62 2.30 8.69
C SER A 29 -11.60 2.98 10.05
N CYS A 30 -10.70 3.94 10.24
CA CYS A 30 -10.68 4.82 11.40
C CYS A 30 -11.30 6.18 11.03
N ALA A 31 -11.57 7.03 12.03
CA ALA A 31 -12.16 8.36 11.85
C ALA A 31 -11.46 9.24 10.79
N ASN A 32 -10.16 9.02 10.55
CA ASN A 32 -9.35 9.78 9.58
C ASN A 32 -9.08 9.02 8.28
N GLY A 33 -9.68 7.84 8.08
CA GLY A 33 -9.49 7.03 6.88
C GLY A 33 -9.94 7.76 5.61
N SER A 34 -11.03 8.51 5.69
CA SER A 34 -11.56 9.34 4.61
C SER A 34 -10.65 10.50 4.17
N LEU A 35 -9.61 10.82 4.95
CA LEU A 35 -8.66 11.89 4.63
C LEU A 35 -7.45 11.38 3.83
N VAL A 36 -7.35 10.08 3.62
CA VAL A 36 -6.27 9.44 2.88
C VAL A 36 -6.64 9.36 1.41
N ASN A 37 -5.85 10.02 0.57
CA ASN A 37 -6.02 10.11 -0.89
C ASN A 37 -4.86 9.48 -1.67
N ILE A 38 -3.86 8.93 -0.98
CA ILE A 38 -2.74 8.23 -1.61
C ILE A 38 -2.95 6.71 -1.59
N PRO A 39 -2.54 5.98 -2.64
CA PRO A 39 -2.56 4.52 -2.62
C PRO A 39 -1.73 3.99 -1.45
N SER A 40 -2.28 3.01 -0.75
CA SER A 40 -1.59 2.39 0.38
C SER A 40 -1.91 0.91 0.53
N THR A 41 -0.95 0.16 1.03
CA THR A 41 -1.11 -1.27 1.34
C THR A 41 -0.44 -1.61 2.67
N PHE A 42 -0.86 -2.71 3.27
CA PHE A 42 -0.42 -3.17 4.58
C PHE A 42 0.22 -4.55 4.43
N VAL A 43 1.37 -4.74 5.06
CA VAL A 43 2.19 -5.95 4.91
C VAL A 43 2.63 -6.48 6.27
N GLY A 44 3.03 -7.75 6.31
CA GLY A 44 3.65 -8.34 7.48
C GLY A 44 4.96 -7.65 7.87
N TYR A 45 5.41 -7.86 9.11
CA TYR A 45 6.66 -7.28 9.59
C TYR A 45 7.87 -7.75 8.77
N SER A 46 7.99 -9.06 8.49
CA SER A 46 9.11 -9.61 7.71
C SER A 46 9.18 -9.01 6.31
N ASP A 47 8.07 -8.98 5.56
CA ASP A 47 8.02 -8.37 4.23
C ASP A 47 8.41 -6.89 4.27
N GLY A 48 7.90 -6.13 5.24
CA GLY A 48 8.27 -4.72 5.42
C GLY A 48 9.75 -4.50 5.71
N MET A 49 10.35 -5.40 6.49
CA MET A 49 11.77 -5.36 6.81
C MET A 49 12.64 -5.78 5.62
N GLU A 50 12.18 -6.71 4.80
CA GLU A 50 12.82 -7.07 3.53
C GLU A 50 12.78 -5.88 2.56
N LEU A 51 11.63 -5.22 2.42
CA LEU A 51 11.48 -4.03 1.59
C LEU A 51 12.46 -2.92 1.98
N ARG A 52 12.78 -2.76 3.27
CA ARG A 52 13.73 -1.75 3.76
C ARG A 52 15.15 -1.94 3.23
N GLN A 53 15.52 -3.15 2.81
CA GLN A 53 16.85 -3.45 2.27
C GLN A 53 17.05 -2.86 0.87
N PHE A 54 15.96 -2.56 0.15
CA PHE A 54 16.02 -1.96 -1.17
C PHE A 54 16.12 -0.44 -1.08
N ASN A 55 17.11 0.13 -1.78
CA ASN A 55 17.28 1.58 -1.86
C ASN A 55 16.38 2.17 -2.97
N TYR A 56 15.17 2.60 -2.61
CA TYR A 56 14.19 3.18 -3.53
C TYR A 56 14.54 4.59 -4.05
N THR A 57 15.64 5.21 -3.59
CA THR A 57 16.09 6.52 -4.09
C THR A 57 16.59 6.46 -5.52
N HIS A 58 17.03 5.27 -5.97
CA HIS A 58 17.44 5.03 -7.34
C HIS A 58 16.32 4.29 -8.06
N ARG A 59 15.52 5.04 -8.83
CA ARG A 59 14.45 4.51 -9.69
C ARG A 59 15.05 3.73 -10.87
N LYS A 60 15.63 2.55 -10.62
CA LYS A 60 16.12 1.66 -11.68
C LYS A 60 15.00 0.80 -12.26
N TYR A 61 13.95 0.56 -11.48
CA TYR A 61 12.83 -0.29 -11.86
C TYR A 61 11.52 0.48 -11.75
N ILE A 62 10.73 0.43 -12.82
CA ILE A 62 9.36 0.94 -12.87
C ILE A 62 8.47 -0.30 -12.87
N ILE A 63 7.65 -0.49 -11.83
CA ILE A 63 6.60 -1.50 -11.85
C ILE A 63 5.49 -0.94 -12.73
N LYS A 64 5.48 -1.35 -14.00
CA LYS A 64 4.35 -1.12 -14.90
C LYS A 64 3.38 -2.26 -14.65
N ILE A 65 2.19 -1.96 -14.14
CA ILE A 65 1.07 -2.90 -14.16
C ILE A 65 0.74 -3.06 -15.65
N VAL A 66 1.16 -4.17 -16.23
CA VAL A 66 0.74 -4.57 -17.56
C VAL A 66 -0.64 -5.18 -17.35
N GLU A 67 -1.68 -4.50 -17.83
CA GLU A 67 -3.00 -5.09 -17.94
C GLU A 67 -2.85 -6.27 -18.92
N ASP A 68 -2.67 -7.49 -18.39
CA ASP A 68 -3.00 -8.67 -19.16
C ASP A 68 -4.49 -8.57 -19.53
N ASP A 69 -4.88 -9.17 -20.66
CA ASP A 69 -6.26 -9.38 -21.14
C ASP A 69 -7.13 -10.21 -20.16
N THR A 70 -6.79 -10.21 -18.88
CA THR A 70 -7.55 -10.73 -17.78
C THR A 70 -8.73 -9.80 -17.55
N GLU A 71 -9.95 -10.32 -17.58
CA GLU A 71 -11.17 -9.55 -17.30
C GLU A 71 -11.08 -8.89 -15.90
N LEU A 72 -10.60 -7.64 -15.88
CA LEU A 72 -10.42 -6.81 -14.67
C LEU A 72 -11.73 -6.64 -13.88
N LYS A 73 -12.89 -6.89 -14.51
CA LYS A 73 -14.20 -6.94 -13.85
C LYS A 73 -14.25 -7.95 -12.69
N LEU A 74 -13.49 -9.03 -12.76
CA LEU A 74 -13.50 -10.08 -11.73
C LEU A 74 -12.61 -9.74 -10.53
N PHE A 75 -11.62 -8.85 -10.69
CA PHE A 75 -10.66 -8.51 -9.63
C PHE A 75 -10.89 -7.13 -8.99
N LEU A 76 -11.60 -6.22 -9.66
CA LEU A 76 -11.86 -4.86 -9.16
C LEU A 76 -13.04 -4.77 -8.16
N TRP A 77 -13.68 -5.90 -7.82
CA TRP A 77 -14.83 -5.96 -6.91
C TRP A 77 -14.49 -6.12 -5.42
N PRO A 78 -13.43 -5.45 -4.94
CA PRO A 78 -13.61 -4.68 -3.71
C PRO A 78 -13.03 -3.24 -3.74
N PHE A 79 -12.53 -2.75 -4.86
CA PHE A 79 -11.87 -1.43 -4.92
C PHE A 79 -12.59 -0.37 -5.77
N ALA A 80 -13.75 -0.69 -6.38
CA ALA A 80 -14.43 0.22 -7.30
C ALA A 80 -15.62 1.02 -6.72
N VAL A 81 -15.90 0.97 -5.41
CA VAL A 81 -16.95 1.83 -4.82
C VAL A 81 -16.46 2.44 -3.51
N VAL A 82 -15.81 3.60 -3.64
CA VAL A 82 -15.91 4.67 -2.64
C VAL A 82 -16.47 5.86 -3.40
N VAL A 83 -17.78 6.09 -3.23
CA VAL A 83 -18.44 7.36 -3.57
C VAL A 83 -18.24 8.31 -2.40
#